data_AF-A0A957AEF3-F1
#
_entry.id   AF-A0A957AEF3-F1
#
_cell.length_a   1.000
_cell.length_b   1.000
_cell.length_c   1.000
_cell.angle_alpha   90.00
_cell.angle_beta   90.00
_cell.angle_gamma   90.00
#
_symmetry.space_group_name_H-M   'P 1'
#
loop_
_entity.id
_entity.type
_entity.pdbx_description
1 polymer ?
#
loop_
_entity_poly.entity_id
_entity_poly.type
_entity_poly.pdbx_seq_one_letter_code
_entity_poly.pdbx_strand_id
1 'polypeptide(L)'
;VLVAALSPIEYWGNTLLWVNFLGFLILTMIAAPLLVLGAPLTLAFRASGPGGRRRLRWLYRRSPFSLLTHPIFTWLFFAVLTYAWQFTALTELAANNAYLRDVQLLTLLFASVLFWISALQVDPVRWRLGYPLRFLYV
;
A
#
# COMPACT_ATOMS: atom_id res chain seq x y z
N VAL A 1 30.69 -18.78 19.36
CA VAL A 1 31.02 -17.39 19.75
C VAL A 1 32.14 -16.80 18.90
N LEU A 2 33.30 -17.44 18.72
CA LEU A 2 34.39 -16.88 17.88
C LEU A 2 34.33 -17.22 16.37
N VAL A 3 33.67 -18.32 15.97
CA VAL A 3 33.51 -18.68 14.54
C VAL A 3 32.23 -18.11 13.92
N ALA A 4 31.27 -17.69 14.74
CA ALA A 4 30.08 -16.94 14.30
C ALA A 4 30.39 -15.44 14.02
N ALA A 5 31.63 -15.02 14.24
CA ALA A 5 32.08 -13.63 14.12
C ALA A 5 32.84 -13.31 12.82
N LEU A 6 33.07 -14.29 11.93
CA LEU A 6 34.01 -14.16 10.81
C LEU A 6 33.49 -14.56 9.42
N SER A 7 32.17 -14.57 9.19
CA SER A 7 31.59 -14.73 7.85
C SER A 7 30.93 -13.41 7.36
N PRO A 8 31.57 -12.63 6.46
CA PRO A 8 31.04 -11.35 5.93
C PRO A 8 29.82 -11.50 5.00
N ILE A 9 29.15 -12.65 5.01
CA ILE A 9 28.03 -13.02 4.14
C ILE A 9 26.79 -13.40 4.96
N GLU A 10 26.93 -13.64 6.27
CA GLU A 10 25.82 -14.04 7.15
C GLU A 10 25.28 -12.87 7.99
N TYR A 11 26.11 -11.86 8.28
CA TYR A 11 25.71 -10.68 9.08
C TYR A 11 24.62 -9.83 8.41
N TRP A 12 24.56 -9.82 7.07
CA TRP A 12 23.62 -8.99 6.29
C TRP A 12 22.40 -9.78 5.80
N GLY A 13 22.44 -11.11 5.74
CA GLY A 13 21.35 -11.93 5.20
C GLY A 13 20.11 -11.97 6.08
N ASN A 14 20.28 -12.14 7.40
CA ASN A 14 19.16 -12.12 8.33
C ASN A 14 18.73 -10.69 8.70
N THR A 15 19.66 -9.76 8.93
CA THR A 15 19.32 -8.39 9.30
C THR A 15 18.59 -7.65 8.18
N LEU A 16 18.99 -7.78 6.90
CA LEU A 16 18.26 -7.11 5.82
C LEU A 16 16.89 -7.70 5.59
N LEU A 17 16.72 -9.01 5.73
CA LEU A 17 15.44 -9.66 5.51
C LEU A 17 14.46 -9.20 6.60
N TRP A 18 14.82 -9.30 7.87
CA TRP A 18 13.96 -8.81 8.97
C TRP A 18 13.72 -7.29 8.91
N VAL A 19 14.72 -6.47 8.56
CA VAL A 19 14.57 -5.00 8.42
C VAL A 19 13.68 -4.63 7.23
N ASN A 20 13.83 -5.31 6.09
CA ASN A 20 12.99 -5.11 4.91
C ASN A 20 11.54 -5.53 5.18
N PHE A 21 11.33 -6.66 5.85
CA PHE A 21 9.99 -7.11 6.26
C PHE A 21 9.37 -6.20 7.33
N LEU A 22 10.14 -5.69 8.29
CA LEU A 22 9.67 -4.67 9.23
C LEU A 22 9.31 -3.37 8.53
N GLY A 23 10.16 -2.89 7.61
CA GLY A 23 9.88 -1.70 6.80
C GLY A 23 8.60 -1.86 5.98
N PHE A 24 8.42 -3.02 5.36
CA PHE A 24 7.18 -3.41 4.70
C PHE A 24 5.99 -3.34 5.66
N LEU A 25 6.04 -4.03 6.80
CA LEU A 25 4.94 -4.07 7.76
C LEU A 25 4.59 -2.67 8.29
N ILE A 26 5.59 -1.85 8.62
CA ILE A 26 5.38 -0.47 9.07
C ILE A 26 4.71 0.34 7.95
N LEU A 27 5.16 0.20 6.70
CA LEU A 27 4.60 0.93 5.57
C LEU A 27 3.15 0.50 5.30
N THR A 28 2.88 -0.81 5.26
CA THR A 28 1.60 -1.36 4.84
C THR A 28 0.56 -1.40 5.96
N MET A 29 0.97 -1.64 7.22
CA MET A 29 0.06 -1.82 8.36
C MET A 29 0.01 -0.62 9.31
N ILE A 30 0.95 0.33 9.23
CA ILE A 30 0.96 1.53 10.08
C ILE A 30 0.79 2.78 9.23
N ALA A 31 1.72 3.04 8.29
CA ALA A 31 1.71 4.27 7.52
C ALA A 31 0.49 4.38 6.59
N ALA A 32 0.18 3.34 5.83
CA ALA A 32 -0.99 3.33 4.94
C ALA A 32 -2.33 3.57 5.67
N PRO A 33 -2.69 2.83 6.75
CA PRO A 33 -3.94 3.10 7.45
C PRO A 33 -3.97 4.48 8.12
N LEU A 34 -2.86 4.96 8.68
CA LEU A 34 -2.78 6.33 9.21
C LEU A 34 -3.05 7.39 8.12
N LEU A 35 -2.49 7.20 6.92
CA LEU A 35 -2.76 8.07 5.77
C LEU A 35 -4.23 8.03 5.35
N VAL A 36 -4.85 6.84 5.34
CA VAL A 36 -6.27 6.68 4.99
C VAL A 36 -7.18 7.28 6.06
N LEU A 37 -6.82 7.18 7.34
CA LEU A 37 -7.56 7.82 8.44
C LEU A 37 -7.53 9.35 8.35
N GLY A 38 -6.49 9.92 7.72
CA GLY A 38 -6.45 11.34 7.35
C GLY A 38 -7.55 11.76 6.35
N ALA A 39 -8.33 10.82 5.81
CA ALA A 39 -9.39 11.04 4.83
C ALA A 39 -8.91 11.92 3.65
N PRO A 40 -7.86 11.50 2.92
CA PRO A 40 -7.19 12.32 1.92
C PRO A 40 -8.13 12.78 0.81
N LEU A 41 -9.12 11.97 0.42
CA LEU A 41 -10.12 12.40 -0.56
C LEU A 41 -11.05 13.46 0.05
N THR A 42 -11.49 13.28 1.28
CA THR A 42 -12.32 14.26 2.00
C THR A 42 -11.57 15.58 2.20
N LEU A 43 -10.28 15.54 2.56
CA LEU A 43 -9.40 16.71 2.62
C LEU A 43 -9.24 17.35 1.24
N ALA A 44 -9.01 16.59 0.19
CA ALA A 44 -8.93 17.11 -1.17
C ALA A 44 -10.25 17.81 -1.58
N PHE A 45 -11.41 17.25 -1.25
CA PHE A 45 -12.72 17.87 -1.50
C PHE A 45 -12.96 19.15 -0.68
N ARG A 46 -12.45 19.20 0.56
CA ARG A 46 -12.57 20.38 1.43
C ARG A 46 -11.62 21.50 1.00
N ALA A 47 -10.38 21.16 0.67
CA ALA A 47 -9.35 22.09 0.22
C ALA A 47 -9.58 22.59 -1.22
N SER A 48 -10.31 21.84 -2.05
CA SER A 48 -10.61 22.27 -3.41
C SER A 48 -11.85 23.18 -3.49
N GLY A 49 -11.69 24.32 -4.16
CA GLY A 49 -12.77 25.28 -4.43
C GLY A 49 -13.88 24.72 -5.36
N PRO A 50 -14.88 25.54 -5.72
CA PRO A 50 -16.06 25.11 -6.47
C PRO A 50 -15.75 24.34 -7.78
N GLY A 51 -14.71 24.76 -8.51
CA GLY A 51 -14.24 24.10 -9.73
C GLY A 51 -13.56 22.75 -9.49
N GLY A 52 -12.75 22.63 -8.43
CA GLY A 52 -12.07 21.39 -8.07
C GLY A 52 -13.05 20.32 -7.56
N ARG A 53 -14.08 20.71 -6.79
CA ARG A 53 -15.18 19.81 -6.40
C ARG A 53 -15.93 19.24 -7.61
N ARG A 54 -16.12 20.03 -8.67
CA ARG A 54 -16.76 19.56 -9.91
C ARG A 54 -15.88 18.57 -10.67
N ARG A 55 -14.56 18.80 -10.74
CA ARG A 55 -13.60 17.85 -11.35
C ARG A 55 -13.49 16.55 -10.55
N LEU A 56 -13.37 16.61 -9.22
CA LEU A 56 -13.36 15.41 -8.38
C LEU A 56 -14.67 14.61 -8.51
N ARG A 57 -15.83 15.28 -8.46
CA ARG A 57 -17.12 14.59 -8.69
C ARG A 57 -17.20 13.94 -10.07
N TRP A 58 -16.63 14.56 -11.10
CA TRP A 58 -16.62 14.02 -12.46
C TRP A 58 -15.68 12.82 -12.58
N LEU A 59 -14.48 12.90 -12.00
CA LEU A 59 -13.51 11.80 -11.94
C LEU A 59 -14.08 10.61 -11.19
N TYR A 60 -14.74 10.87 -10.06
CA TYR A 60 -15.43 9.88 -9.25
C TYR A 60 -16.68 9.30 -9.92
N ARG A 61 -17.26 10.03 -10.89
CA ARG A 61 -18.36 9.53 -11.74
C ARG A 61 -17.87 8.65 -12.89
N ARG A 62 -16.61 8.77 -13.31
CA ARG A 62 -16.05 7.91 -14.35
C ARG A 62 -15.72 6.51 -13.81
N SER A 63 -16.16 5.49 -14.56
CA SER A 63 -16.00 4.06 -14.30
C SER A 63 -14.61 3.59 -13.80
N PRO A 64 -13.46 4.05 -14.32
CA PRO A 64 -12.16 3.52 -13.89
C PRO A 64 -11.87 3.71 -12.40
N PHE A 65 -12.25 4.83 -11.80
CA PHE A 65 -12.04 5.06 -10.37
C PHE A 65 -12.87 4.09 -9.51
N SER A 66 -14.02 3.66 -10.04
CA SER A 66 -14.88 2.66 -9.43
C SER A 66 -14.27 1.26 -9.47
N LEU A 67 -13.51 0.90 -10.50
CA LEU A 67 -12.75 -0.36 -10.53
C LEU A 67 -11.57 -0.32 -9.56
N LEU A 68 -10.82 0.79 -9.54
CA LEU A 68 -9.65 0.94 -8.67
C LEU A 68 -9.99 0.92 -7.17
N THR A 69 -11.23 1.23 -6.80
CA THR A 69 -11.70 1.18 -5.40
C THR A 69 -12.57 -0.06 -5.11
N HIS A 70 -12.69 -0.99 -6.07
CA HIS A 70 -13.43 -2.21 -5.87
C HIS A 70 -12.66 -3.13 -4.89
N PRO A 71 -13.29 -3.63 -3.82
CA PRO A 71 -12.58 -4.34 -2.75
C PRO A 71 -11.82 -5.58 -3.26
N ILE A 72 -12.41 -6.37 -4.14
CA ILE A 72 -11.71 -7.57 -4.68
C ILE A 72 -10.48 -7.15 -5.50
N PHE A 73 -10.59 -6.06 -6.26
CA PHE A 73 -9.47 -5.56 -7.06
C PHE A 73 -8.34 -5.03 -6.18
N THR A 74 -8.65 -4.23 -5.16
CA THR A 74 -7.64 -3.67 -4.25
C THR A 74 -6.96 -4.76 -3.43
N TRP A 75 -7.71 -5.79 -3.00
CA TRP A 75 -7.16 -6.98 -2.36
C TRP A 75 -6.20 -7.74 -3.27
N LEU A 76 -6.64 -8.10 -4.48
CA LEU A 76 -5.82 -8.83 -5.45
C LEU A 76 -4.59 -8.03 -5.86
N PHE A 77 -4.75 -6.72 -6.10
CA PHE A 77 -3.65 -5.84 -6.46
C PHE A 77 -2.60 -5.77 -5.36
N PHE A 78 -3.03 -5.65 -4.10
CA PHE A 78 -2.13 -5.69 -2.94
C PHE A 78 -1.42 -7.04 -2.80
N ALA A 79 -2.15 -8.15 -2.94
CA ALA A 79 -1.57 -9.49 -2.85
C ALA A 79 -0.53 -9.76 -3.96
N VAL A 80 -0.87 -9.43 -5.21
CA VAL A 80 0.02 -9.64 -6.37
C VAL A 80 1.26 -8.77 -6.29
N LEU A 81 1.13 -7.49 -5.96
CA LEU A 81 2.29 -6.60 -5.83
C LEU A 81 3.20 -7.01 -4.67
N THR A 82 2.61 -7.36 -3.52
CA THR A 82 3.38 -7.86 -2.38
C THR A 82 4.13 -9.13 -2.74
N TYR A 83 3.46 -10.06 -3.43
CA TYR A 83 4.11 -11.28 -3.88
C TYR A 83 5.27 -10.99 -4.84
N ALA A 84 5.04 -10.12 -5.84
CA ALA A 84 6.06 -9.72 -6.81
C ALA A 84 7.29 -9.10 -6.12
N TRP A 85 7.10 -8.21 -5.15
CA TRP A 85 8.21 -7.52 -4.49
C TRP A 85 8.95 -8.34 -3.44
N GLN A 86 8.32 -9.38 -2.88
CA GLN A 86 8.93 -10.16 -1.79
C GLN A 86 9.47 -11.52 -2.24
N PHE A 87 8.85 -12.17 -3.23
CA PHE A 87 9.15 -13.55 -3.61
C PHE A 87 9.78 -13.71 -4.99
N THR A 88 10.06 -12.63 -5.72
CA THR A 88 10.70 -12.70 -7.04
C THR A 88 12.09 -12.09 -7.04
N ALA A 89 12.82 -12.24 -8.15
CA ALA A 89 14.14 -11.63 -8.35
C ALA A 89 14.14 -10.09 -8.23
N LEU A 90 12.96 -9.44 -8.23
CA LEU A 90 12.81 -8.02 -7.98
C LEU A 90 13.32 -7.60 -6.59
N THR A 91 13.22 -8.49 -5.59
CA THR A 91 13.70 -8.21 -4.22
C THR A 91 15.21 -7.96 -4.21
N GLU A 92 15.98 -8.81 -4.89
CA GLU A 92 17.43 -8.68 -4.97
C GLU A 92 17.84 -7.47 -5.81
N LEU A 93 17.10 -7.19 -6.89
CA LEU A 93 17.33 -6.01 -7.72
C LEU A 93 17.07 -4.70 -6.96
N ALA A 94 16.02 -4.65 -6.14
CA ALA A 94 15.72 -3.51 -5.28
C ALA A 94 16.73 -3.35 -4.14
N ALA A 95 17.28 -4.45 -3.61
CA ALA A 95 18.34 -4.39 -2.61
C ALA A 95 19.63 -3.74 -3.17
N ASN A 96 19.95 -4.03 -4.42
CA ASN A 96 21.18 -3.55 -5.08
C ASN A 96 21.04 -2.18 -5.75
N ASN A 97 19.81 -1.72 -6.03
CA ASN A 97 19.56 -0.45 -6.72
C ASN A 97 18.59 0.44 -5.93
N ALA A 98 19.08 1.58 -5.46
CA ALA A 98 18.29 2.55 -4.70
C ALA A 98 17.05 3.05 -5.46
N TYR A 99 17.12 3.20 -6.78
CA TYR A 99 15.99 3.66 -7.58
C TYR A 99 14.85 2.63 -7.62
N LEU A 100 15.20 1.35 -7.73
CA LEU A 100 14.22 0.26 -7.71
C LEU A 100 13.61 0.09 -6.31
N ARG A 101 14.39 0.32 -5.26
CA ARG A 101 13.90 0.36 -3.88
C ARG A 101 12.86 1.46 -3.67
N ASP A 102 13.08 2.66 -4.21
CA ASP A 102 12.10 3.75 -4.11
C ASP A 102 10.80 3.42 -4.87
N VAL A 103 10.91 2.79 -6.04
CA VAL A 103 9.75 2.30 -6.80
C VAL A 103 9.01 1.20 -6.03
N GLN A 104 9.72 0.29 -5.37
CA GLN A 104 9.13 -0.71 -4.48
C GLN A 104 8.33 -0.05 -3.36
N LEU A 105 8.93 0.91 -2.65
CA LEU A 105 8.27 1.62 -1.56
C LEU A 105 7.02 2.37 -2.04
N LEU A 106 7.11 3.09 -3.17
CA LEU A 106 5.98 3.84 -3.73
C LEU A 106 4.84 2.93 -4.18
N THR A 107 5.15 1.84 -4.88
CA THR A 107 4.13 0.90 -5.38
C THR A 107 3.47 0.12 -4.24
N LEU A 108 4.23 -0.29 -3.23
CA LEU A 108 3.70 -0.91 -2.02
C LEU A 108 2.84 0.04 -1.20
N LEU A 109 3.28 1.29 -1.01
CA LEU A 109 2.48 2.31 -0.34
C LEU A 109 1.16 2.54 -1.09
N PHE A 110 1.22 2.69 -2.40
CA PHE A 110 0.04 2.91 -3.23
C PHE A 110 -0.95 1.73 -3.15
N ALA A 111 -0.46 0.50 -3.27
CA ALA A 111 -1.29 -0.70 -3.14
C ALA A 111 -1.91 -0.83 -1.74
N SER A 112 -1.14 -0.53 -0.69
CA SER A 112 -1.60 -0.57 0.70
C SER A 112 -2.68 0.48 0.95
N VAL A 113 -2.51 1.70 0.46
CA VAL A 113 -3.51 2.76 0.57
C VAL A 113 -4.82 2.35 -0.11
N LEU A 114 -4.74 1.76 -1.31
CA LEU A 114 -5.93 1.25 -2.00
C LEU A 114 -6.64 0.15 -1.21
N PHE A 115 -5.88 -0.79 -0.65
CA PHE A 115 -6.41 -1.85 0.21
C PHE A 115 -7.15 -1.29 1.43
N TRP A 116 -6.52 -0.36 2.16
CA TRP A 116 -7.08 0.24 3.37
C TRP A 116 -8.26 1.18 3.10
N ILE A 117 -8.30 1.87 1.96
CA ILE A 117 -9.46 2.67 1.54
C ILE A 117 -10.71 1.78 1.40
N SER A 118 -10.56 0.61 0.78
CA SER A 118 -11.67 -0.35 0.62
C SER A 118 -12.10 -0.98 1.94
N ALA A 119 -11.16 -1.24 2.85
CA ALA A 119 -11.41 -1.83 4.16
C ALA A 119 -12.07 -0.85 5.15
N LEU A 120 -11.49 0.34 5.35
CA LEU A 120 -11.93 1.32 6.35
C LEU A 120 -13.12 2.15 5.87
N GLN A 121 -13.22 2.43 4.57
CA GLN A 121 -14.30 3.21 3.94
C GLN A 121 -14.55 4.58 4.62
N VAL A 122 -13.49 5.21 5.12
CA VAL A 122 -13.53 6.54 5.76
C VAL A 122 -13.90 7.63 4.75
N ASP A 123 -13.34 7.54 3.55
CA ASP A 123 -13.67 8.42 2.44
C ASP A 123 -14.96 7.96 1.73
N PRO A 124 -15.70 8.87 1.05
CA PRO A 124 -16.84 8.46 0.24
C PRO A 124 -16.35 7.58 -0.90
N VAL A 125 -16.54 6.25 -0.78
CA VAL A 125 -16.27 5.24 -1.84
C VAL A 125 -17.61 4.70 -2.35
N ARG A 126 -17.73 4.45 -3.68
CA ARG A 126 -18.97 3.98 -4.32
C ARG A 126 -19.40 2.63 -3.77
N TRP A 127 -18.41 1.76 -3.56
CA TRP A 127 -18.58 0.41 -3.04
C TRP A 127 -18.50 0.44 -1.52
N ARG A 128 -19.65 0.42 -0.86
CA ARG A 128 -19.72 0.30 0.60
C ARG A 128 -19.91 -1.17 0.96
N LEU A 129 -18.94 -1.74 1.68
CA LEU A 129 -19.01 -3.08 2.23
C LEU A 129 -19.84 -3.00 3.52
N GLY A 130 -20.80 -3.90 3.66
CA GLY A 130 -21.52 -4.09 4.92
C GLY A 130 -20.56 -4.44 6.05
N TYR A 131 -20.88 -4.03 7.27
CA TYR A 131 -20.03 -4.22 8.46
C TYR A 131 -19.43 -5.64 8.62
N PRO A 132 -20.16 -6.75 8.39
CA PRO A 132 -19.57 -8.09 8.51
C PRO A 132 -18.57 -8.44 7.39
N LEU A 133 -18.79 -7.93 6.19
CA LEU A 133 -17.89 -8.17 5.05
C LEU A 133 -16.55 -7.43 5.19
N ARG A 134 -16.51 -6.35 5.98
CA ARG A 134 -15.27 -5.64 6.28
C ARG A 134 -14.35 -6.45 7.21
N PHE A 135 -14.93 -7.15 8.18
CA PHE A 135 -14.18 -8.03 9.08
C PHE A 135 -13.62 -9.27 8.37
N LEU A 136 -14.33 -9.78 7.35
CA LEU A 136 -13.84 -10.89 6.52
C LEU A 136 -12.77 -10.48 5.51
N TYR A 137 -12.63 -9.18 5.24
CA TYR A 137 -11.75 -8.64 4.21
C TYR A 137 -10.34 -8.34 4.71
N VAL A 138 -10.19 -8.04 6.01
CA VAL A 138 -8.92 -7.75 6.69
C VAL A 138 -8.39 -9.03 7.33
#